data_AF-A0A2K8SJI9-F1
#
_entry.id   AF-A0A2K8SJI9-F1
#
_cell.length_a   1.000
_cell.length_b   1.000
_cell.length_c   1.000
_cell.angle_alpha   90.00
_cell.angle_beta   90.00
_cell.angle_gamma   90.00
#
_symmetry.space_group_name_H-M   'P 1'
#
loop_
_entity.id
_entity.type
_entity.pdbx_description
1 polymer ?
#
loop_
_entity_poly.entity_id
_entity_poly.type
_entity_poly.pdbx_seq_one_letter_code
_entity_poly.pdbx_strand_id
1 'polypeptide(L)'
;MGFKLHADYVNCVLLNACHSEKTAIAISQYINYAIGMNQPIEDKAAIEFAKGFYDGLGYKNSGNQNLFQRAFDEGIVAIQLSGISENLTPVLLKTDDLRSDSRVDYTRLRDLLRVVGLTHCTNFLSCALTKIRRFRL
;
A
#
# COMPACT_ATOMS: atom_id res chain seq x y z
N MET A 1 -14.23 4.92 -7.91
CA MET A 1 -15.61 4.69 -7.42
C MET A 1 -15.81 3.28 -6.84
N GLY A 2 -15.15 2.22 -7.34
CA GLY A 2 -15.33 0.84 -6.85
C GLY A 2 -15.00 0.60 -5.36
N PHE A 3 -13.86 1.10 -4.86
CA PHE A 3 -13.43 0.83 -3.48
C PHE A 3 -14.37 1.34 -2.38
N LYS A 4 -15.19 2.38 -2.67
CA LYS A 4 -16.17 2.89 -1.71
C LYS A 4 -17.19 1.82 -1.28
N LEU A 5 -17.54 0.90 -2.18
CA LEU A 5 -18.51 -0.18 -1.90
C LEU A 5 -17.95 -1.26 -0.97
N HIS A 6 -16.66 -1.21 -0.67
CA HIS A 6 -15.96 -2.22 0.12
C HIS A 6 -15.38 -1.64 1.41
N ALA A 7 -15.66 -0.37 1.70
CA ALA A 7 -15.07 0.37 2.83
C ALA A 7 -15.42 -0.24 4.20
N ASP A 8 -16.53 -0.98 4.30
CA ASP A 8 -16.97 -1.60 5.55
C ASP A 8 -16.11 -2.81 5.97
N TYR A 9 -15.34 -3.40 5.04
CA TYR A 9 -14.57 -4.62 5.31
C TYR A 9 -13.15 -4.62 4.73
N VAL A 10 -12.83 -3.69 3.82
CA VAL A 10 -11.45 -3.46 3.36
C VAL A 10 -10.84 -2.37 4.24
N ASN A 11 -9.83 -2.74 5.03
CA ASN A 11 -9.16 -1.81 5.94
C ASN A 11 -7.91 -1.17 5.31
N CYS A 12 -7.22 -1.89 4.43
CA CYS A 12 -5.98 -1.42 3.80
C CYS A 12 -5.88 -1.90 2.35
N VAL A 13 -5.40 -1.04 1.45
CA VAL A 13 -5.06 -1.40 0.07
C VAL A 13 -3.58 -1.17 -0.17
N LEU A 14 -2.87 -2.17 -0.71
CA LEU A 14 -1.47 -2.05 -1.12
C LEU A 14 -1.36 -2.04 -2.65
N LEU A 15 -0.91 -0.93 -3.21
CA LEU A 15 -0.58 -0.76 -4.63
C LEU A 15 0.94 -0.86 -4.80
N ASN A 16 1.45 -2.09 -4.93
CA ASN A 16 2.87 -2.34 -5.08
C ASN A 16 3.34 -2.17 -6.55
N ALA A 17 3.17 -0.96 -7.08
CA ALA A 17 3.46 -0.64 -8.48
C ALA A 17 4.01 0.79 -8.60
N CYS A 18 4.88 1.04 -9.57
CA CYS A 18 5.50 2.34 -9.84
C CYS A 18 4.47 3.47 -9.92
N HIS A 19 4.77 4.63 -9.31
CA HIS A 19 3.95 5.84 -9.37
C HIS A 19 2.48 5.67 -8.92
N SER A 20 2.18 4.67 -8.10
CA SER A 20 0.83 4.36 -7.64
C SER A 20 0.32 5.26 -6.49
N GLU A 21 1.14 6.19 -5.97
CA GLU A 21 0.73 7.12 -4.91
C GLU A 21 -0.55 7.87 -5.24
N LYS A 22 -0.70 8.43 -6.45
CA LYS A 22 -1.91 9.18 -6.83
C LYS A 22 -3.18 8.33 -6.71
N THR A 23 -3.09 7.06 -7.09
CA THR A 23 -4.19 6.09 -6.96
C THR A 23 -4.43 5.76 -5.48
N ALA A 24 -3.37 5.58 -4.68
CA ALA A 24 -3.48 5.36 -3.25
C ALA A 24 -4.16 6.55 -2.54
N ILE A 25 -3.86 7.80 -2.93
CA ILE A 25 -4.54 9.00 -2.41
C ILE A 25 -6.04 8.91 -2.70
N ALA A 26 -6.43 8.60 -3.94
CA ALA A 26 -7.85 8.48 -4.29
C ALA A 26 -8.57 7.37 -3.50
N ILE A 27 -7.89 6.25 -3.22
CA ILE A 27 -8.44 5.15 -2.42
C ILE A 27 -8.56 5.54 -0.94
N SER A 28 -7.56 6.23 -0.39
CA SER A 28 -7.53 6.65 1.01
C SER A 28 -8.63 7.65 1.40
N GLN A 29 -9.35 8.23 0.42
CA GLN A 29 -10.58 8.99 0.66
C GLN A 29 -11.72 8.11 1.22
N TYR A 30 -11.68 6.80 0.98
CA TYR A 30 -12.73 5.85 1.34
C TYR A 30 -12.24 4.70 2.22
N ILE A 31 -10.98 4.29 2.08
CA ILE A 31 -10.36 3.20 2.83
C ILE A 31 -9.36 3.78 3.83
N ASN A 32 -9.43 3.33 5.10
CA ASN A 32 -8.64 3.86 6.21
C ASN A 32 -7.13 3.94 5.92
N TYR A 33 -6.59 2.94 5.21
CA TYR A 33 -5.18 2.86 4.84
C TYR A 33 -5.01 2.56 3.34
N ALA A 34 -4.13 3.28 2.67
CA ALA A 34 -3.70 2.95 1.31
C ALA A 34 -2.18 3.12 1.19
N ILE A 35 -1.51 2.14 0.60
CA ILE A 35 -0.08 2.19 0.33
C ILE A 35 0.13 2.29 -1.18
N GLY A 36 0.99 3.20 -1.60
CA GLY A 36 1.42 3.34 -2.99
C GLY A 36 2.91 3.64 -3.10
N MET A 37 3.38 3.88 -4.32
CA MET A 37 4.76 4.26 -4.64
C MET A 37 4.79 5.68 -5.20
N ASN A 38 5.55 6.58 -4.59
CA ASN A 38 5.67 7.98 -5.04
C ASN A 38 6.55 8.14 -6.30
N GLN A 39 7.40 7.16 -6.57
CA GLN A 39 8.34 7.12 -7.70
C GLN A 39 8.38 5.69 -8.31
N PRO A 40 9.20 5.42 -9.34
CA PRO A 40 9.44 4.05 -9.79
C PRO A 40 10.02 3.21 -8.65
N ILE A 41 9.67 1.93 -8.63
CA ILE A 41 10.24 0.95 -7.71
C ILE A 41 10.77 -0.23 -8.53
N GLU A 42 11.95 -0.75 -8.21
CA GLU A 42 12.42 -1.99 -8.84
C GLU A 42 11.63 -3.19 -8.34
N ASP A 43 11.43 -4.20 -9.21
CA ASP A 43 10.73 -5.44 -8.86
C ASP A 43 11.28 -6.08 -7.58
N LYS A 44 12.61 -6.03 -7.37
CA LYS A 44 13.25 -6.57 -6.18
C LYS A 44 12.83 -5.82 -4.92
N ALA A 45 12.84 -4.49 -4.93
CA ALA A 45 12.39 -3.70 -3.79
C ALA A 45 10.90 -3.90 -3.51
N ALA A 46 10.08 -3.95 -4.56
CA ALA A 46 8.65 -4.22 -4.45
C ALA A 46 8.38 -5.59 -3.81
N ILE A 47 9.14 -6.63 -4.17
CA ILE A 47 9.03 -7.96 -3.58
C ILE A 47 9.45 -7.95 -2.11
N GLU A 48 10.57 -7.33 -1.76
CA GLU A 48 11.06 -7.27 -0.37
C GLU A 48 10.12 -6.46 0.52
N PHE A 49 9.60 -5.33 0.02
CA PHE A 49 8.56 -4.56 0.68
C PHE A 49 7.34 -5.42 1.00
N ALA A 50 6.81 -6.13 0.00
CA ALA A 50 5.63 -6.98 0.20
C ALA A 50 5.90 -8.09 1.20
N LYS A 51 7.09 -8.72 1.19
CA LYS A 51 7.46 -9.74 2.18
C LYS A 51 7.41 -9.17 3.59
N GLY A 52 8.12 -8.07 3.85
CA GLY A 52 8.16 -7.43 5.17
C GLY A 52 6.77 -6.95 5.60
N PHE A 53 6.00 -6.37 4.69
CA PHE A 53 4.62 -5.93 4.96
C PHE A 53 3.72 -7.08 5.41
N TYR A 54 3.67 -8.19 4.65
CA TYR A 54 2.84 -9.34 5.01
C TYR A 54 3.35 -10.08 6.25
N ASP A 55 4.67 -10.11 6.49
CA ASP A 55 5.24 -10.68 7.72
C ASP A 55 4.85 -9.82 8.93
N GLY A 56 4.92 -8.49 8.78
CA GLY A 56 4.43 -7.54 9.75
C GLY A 56 2.95 -7.74 10.08
N LEU A 57 2.07 -7.91 9.09
CA LEU A 57 0.66 -8.24 9.34
C LEU A 57 0.46 -9.54 10.13
N GLY A 58 1.35 -10.53 9.93
CA GLY A 58 1.28 -11.83 10.60
C GLY A 58 1.78 -11.85 12.04
N TYR A 59 2.55 -10.84 12.48
CA TYR A 59 3.02 -10.78 13.87
C TYR A 59 1.89 -10.47 14.84
N LYS A 60 1.99 -11.04 16.05
CA LYS A 60 1.07 -10.72 17.14
C LYS A 60 1.14 -9.23 17.41
N ASN A 61 -0.01 -8.57 17.37
CA ASN A 61 -0.07 -7.17 17.76
C ASN A 61 0.04 -7.09 19.29
N SER A 62 1.11 -6.48 19.79
CA SER A 62 1.34 -6.31 21.22
C SER A 62 0.94 -4.90 21.63
N GLY A 63 -0.14 -4.78 22.41
CA GLY A 63 -0.63 -3.50 22.90
C GLY A 63 -1.38 -2.66 21.86
N ASN A 64 -1.32 -1.33 22.02
CA ASN A 64 -2.10 -0.37 21.22
C ASN A 64 -1.42 0.06 19.91
N GLN A 65 -0.55 -0.78 19.34
CA GLN A 65 0.15 -0.45 18.11
C GLN A 65 -0.79 -0.51 16.89
N ASN A 66 -0.66 0.46 15.99
CA ASN A 66 -1.37 0.47 14.73
C ASN A 66 -0.83 -0.64 13.80
N LEU A 67 -1.65 -1.66 13.54
CA LEU A 67 -1.27 -2.85 12.78
C LEU A 67 -0.69 -2.51 11.40
N PHE A 68 -1.32 -1.59 10.66
CA PHE A 68 -0.92 -1.26 9.30
C PHE A 68 0.32 -0.36 9.24
N GLN A 69 0.47 0.57 10.20
CA GLN A 69 1.71 1.33 10.34
C GLN A 69 2.88 0.39 10.62
N ARG A 70 2.73 -0.51 11.59
CA ARG A 70 3.78 -1.47 11.94
C ARG A 70 4.13 -2.36 10.74
N ALA A 71 3.13 -2.90 10.05
CA ALA A 71 3.36 -3.70 8.84
C ALA A 71 4.07 -2.90 7.74
N PHE A 72 3.69 -1.63 7.54
CA PHE A 72 4.39 -0.75 6.62
C PHE A 72 5.87 -0.58 7.00
N ASP A 73 6.16 -0.30 8.27
CA ASP A 73 7.52 -0.13 8.78
C ASP A 73 8.36 -1.40 8.59
N GLU A 74 7.80 -2.58 8.83
CA GLU A 74 8.45 -3.88 8.55
C GLU A 74 8.76 -4.07 7.05
N GLY A 75 7.87 -3.59 6.16
CA GLY A 75 8.13 -3.55 4.72
C GLY A 75 9.31 -2.66 4.35
N ILE A 76 9.42 -1.48 4.97
CA ILE A 76 10.55 -0.56 4.78
C ILE A 76 11.87 -1.21 5.26
N VAL A 77 11.85 -1.83 6.44
CA VAL A 77 13.01 -2.54 7.01
C VAL A 77 13.46 -3.67 6.08
N ALA A 78 12.53 -4.43 5.48
CA ALA A 78 12.88 -5.50 4.54
C ALA A 78 13.62 -5.01 3.29
N ILE A 79 13.24 -3.85 2.74
CA ILE A 79 13.98 -3.21 1.63
C ILE A 79 15.41 -2.85 2.09
N GLN A 80 15.53 -2.22 3.27
CA GLN A 80 16.82 -1.78 3.82
C GLN A 80 17.78 -2.96 4.07
N LEU A 81 17.29 -4.03 4.70
CA LEU A 81 18.07 -5.24 4.97
C LEU A 81 18.51 -5.97 3.70
N SER A 82 17.81 -5.75 2.59
CA SER A 82 18.16 -6.29 1.27
C SER A 82 19.23 -5.47 0.53
N GLY A 83 19.71 -4.37 1.14
CA GLY A 83 20.72 -3.48 0.58
C GLY A 83 20.22 -2.61 -0.58
N ILE A 84 18.90 -2.40 -0.69
CA ILE A 84 18.29 -1.66 -1.80
C ILE A 84 17.97 -0.24 -1.33
N SER A 85 18.37 0.78 -2.11
CA SER A 85 18.19 2.19 -1.78
C SER A 85 16.85 2.76 -2.26
N GLU A 86 15.76 2.01 -2.08
CA GLU A 86 14.39 2.40 -2.49
C GLU A 86 13.40 2.40 -1.32
N ASN A 87 13.91 2.42 -0.09
CA ASN A 87 13.11 2.38 1.14
C ASN A 87 12.32 3.67 1.41
N LEU A 88 12.45 4.69 0.57
CA LEU A 88 11.67 5.94 0.61
C LEU A 88 10.57 5.99 -0.45
N THR A 89 10.50 4.96 -1.31
CA THR A 89 9.52 4.88 -2.41
C THR A 89 8.11 4.52 -1.93
N PRO A 90 7.90 3.55 -1.02
CA PRO A 90 6.58 3.25 -0.49
C PRO A 90 6.07 4.39 0.39
N VAL A 91 4.80 4.73 0.24
CA VAL A 91 4.12 5.75 1.06
C VAL A 91 2.84 5.18 1.64
N LEU A 92 2.62 5.40 2.94
CA LEU A 92 1.39 5.04 3.63
C LEU A 92 0.50 6.27 3.79
N LEU A 93 -0.73 6.18 3.29
CA LEU A 93 -1.74 7.22 3.36
C LEU A 93 -2.86 6.78 4.29
N LYS A 94 -3.22 7.66 5.22
CA LYS A 94 -4.32 7.44 6.18
C LYS A 94 -5.45 8.41 5.87
N THR A 95 -6.68 7.93 5.95
CA THR A 95 -7.85 8.78 5.70
C THR A 95 -7.92 9.98 6.65
N ASP A 96 -7.57 9.80 7.92
CA ASP A 96 -7.69 10.85 8.93
C ASP A 96 -6.67 11.99 8.71
N ASP A 97 -5.46 11.65 8.29
CA ASP A 97 -4.41 12.64 7.98
C ASP A 97 -4.86 13.55 6.82
N LEU A 98 -5.51 12.97 5.81
CA LEU A 98 -6.02 13.68 4.63
C LEU A 98 -7.27 14.52 4.91
N ARG A 99 -8.05 14.19 5.94
CA ARG A 99 -9.19 15.02 6.38
C ARG A 99 -8.73 16.23 7.19
N SER A 100 -7.53 16.17 7.78
CA SER A 100 -6.97 17.26 8.60
C SER A 100 -6.23 18.32 7.78
N ASP A 101 -5.78 17.99 6.56
CA ASP A 101 -5.05 18.91 5.70
C ASP A 101 -5.99 19.64 4.71
N SER A 102 -6.31 20.89 5.03
CA SER A 102 -7.13 21.79 4.21
C SER A 102 -6.42 22.36 2.98
N ARG A 103 -5.13 22.05 2.76
CA ARG A 103 -4.33 22.57 1.64
C ARG A 103 -4.28 21.66 0.42
N VAL A 104 -4.70 20.40 0.54
CA VAL A 104 -4.72 19.46 -0.60
C VAL A 104 -6.03 19.63 -1.37
N ASP A 105 -5.95 20.19 -2.58
CA ASP A 105 -7.10 20.35 -3.48
C ASP A 105 -7.52 18.99 -4.07
N TYR A 106 -8.35 18.27 -3.32
CA TYR A 106 -8.91 16.97 -3.71
C TYR A 106 -9.88 17.06 -4.90
N THR A 107 -10.28 18.26 -5.33
CA THR A 107 -11.16 18.45 -6.49
C THR A 107 -10.44 18.02 -7.78
N ARG A 108 -9.14 18.29 -7.89
CA ARG A 108 -8.31 17.83 -9.02
C ARG A 108 -8.06 16.32 -9.01
N LEU A 109 -8.07 15.68 -7.85
CA LEU A 109 -7.92 14.21 -7.74
C LEU A 109 -9.19 13.47 -8.17
N ARG A 110 -10.37 14.10 -8.10
CA ARG A 110 -11.62 13.55 -8.66
C ARG A 110 -11.59 13.50 -10.19
N ASP A 111 -10.82 14.36 -10.83
CA ASP A 111 -10.65 14.35 -12.29
C ASP A 111 -9.60 13.32 -12.76
N LEU A 112 -8.65 12.95 -11.89
CA LEU A 112 -7.69 11.86 -12.11
C LEU A 112 -8.29 10.44 -12.00
N LEU A 113 -9.59 10.32 -11.68
CA LEU A 113 -10.29 9.04 -11.52
C LEU A 113 -10.69 8.34 -12.84
N ARG A 114 -10.17 8.79 -13.98
CA ARG A 114 -10.32 8.12 -15.28
C ARG A 114 -8.96 7.77 -15.86
N VAL A 115 -8.46 6.58 -15.51
CA VAL A 115 -7.84 5.57 -16.39
C VAL A 115 -7.43 4.39 -15.48
N VAL A 116 -8.17 3.29 -15.58
CA VAL A 116 -7.64 1.98 -15.21
C VAL A 116 -6.71 1.58 -16.35
N GLY A 117 -5.41 1.77 -16.14
CA GLY A 117 -4.35 1.25 -17.00
C GLY A 117 -3.51 0.30 -16.16
N LEU A 118 -3.87 -0.99 -16.18
CA LEU A 118 -2.97 -2.06 -15.79
C LEU A 118 -1.78 -2.04 -16.75
N THR A 119 -0.73 -1.29 -16.46
CA THR A 119 0.50 -1.33 -17.24
C THR A 119 1.48 -2.29 -16.59
N HIS A 120 1.48 -3.52 -17.12
CA HIS A 120 2.57 -4.50 -17.14
C HIS A 120 3.44 -4.67 -15.88
N CYS A 121 3.05 -5.62 -15.03
CA CYS A 121 4.00 -6.54 -14.40
C CYS A 121 3.41 -7.95 -14.56
N THR A 122 3.94 -8.73 -15.50
CA THR A 122 3.43 -10.04 -15.93
C THR A 122 3.46 -11.15 -14.87
N ASN A 123 3.86 -10.87 -13.62
CA ASN A 123 4.08 -11.91 -12.59
C ASN A 123 3.34 -11.69 -11.25
N PHE A 124 2.40 -10.75 -11.15
CA PHE A 124 1.73 -10.44 -9.88
C PHE A 124 0.95 -11.62 -9.27
N LEU A 125 0.49 -12.58 -10.08
CA LEU A 125 -0.23 -13.77 -9.57
C LEU A 125 0.67 -14.80 -8.86
N SER A 126 1.97 -14.86 -9.14
CA SER A 126 2.85 -15.90 -8.57
C SER A 126 3.29 -15.58 -7.13
N CYS A 127 3.57 -14.31 -6.82
CA CYS A 127 4.05 -13.93 -5.49
C CYS A 127 2.94 -13.79 -4.44
N ALA A 128 1.78 -13.23 -4.79
CA ALA A 128 0.68 -13.05 -3.85
C ALA A 128 0.04 -14.39 -3.42
N LEU A 129 -0.11 -15.34 -4.35
CA LEU A 129 -0.75 -16.63 -4.06
C LEU A 129 0.14 -17.59 -3.25
N THR A 130 1.47 -17.42 -3.29
CA THR A 130 2.39 -18.34 -2.60
C THR A 130 2.44 -18.10 -1.07
N LYS A 131 2.22 -16.88 -0.58
CA LYS A 131 2.13 -16.59 0.88
C LYS A 131 0.70 -16.60 1.43
N ILE A 132 -0.33 -16.26 0.65
CA ILE A 132 -1.74 -16.35 1.09
C ILE A 132 -2.15 -17.80 1.39
N ARG A 133 -1.58 -18.79 0.68
CA ARG A 133 -1.81 -20.22 0.99
C ARG A 133 -1.26 -20.70 2.35
N ARG A 134 -0.41 -19.92 3.03
CA ARG A 134 0.07 -20.23 4.39
C ARG A 134 -0.73 -19.58 5.53
N PHE A 135 -1.69 -18.70 5.22
CA PHE A 135 -2.58 -18.05 6.19
C PHE A 135 -4.01 -18.58 6.08
N ARG A 136 -4.16 -19.91 6.07
CA ARG A 136 -5.44 -20.54 6.41
C ARG A 136 -5.48 -20.63 7.93
N LEU A 137 -6.30 -19.78 8.56
CA LEU A 137 -6.92 -20.12 9.85
C LEU A 137 -7.75 -21.39 9.70
#